data_AF-A0AAV4WL09-F1
#
_entry.id   AF-A0AAV4WL09-F1
#
_cell.length_a   1.000
_cell.length_b   1.000
_cell.length_c   1.000
_cell.angle_alpha   90.00
_cell.angle_beta   90.00
_cell.angle_gamma   90.00
#
_symmetry.space_group_name_H-M   'P 1'
#
loop_
_entity.id
_entity.type
_entity.pdbx_description
1 polymer ?
#
loop_
_entity_poly.entity_id
_entity_poly.type
_entity_poly.pdbx_seq_one_letter_code
_entity_poly.pdbx_strand_id
1 'polypeptide(L)'
;MCKLENATAAITIAGREECPEEQKLEYVGYLMTSRDAGTGSSLVCFDRYPDDSIPAKQAADSTASLTPVWMTCDDCDEDENKFVSCVVCSR
;
A
#
# COMPACT_ATOMS: atom_id res chain seq x y z
N MET A 1 24.24 2.66 15.53
CA MET A 1 22.92 3.17 15.10
C MET A 1 23.16 4.42 14.27
N CYS A 2 22.82 4.42 12.98
CA CYS A 2 22.86 5.63 12.15
C CYS A 2 21.56 6.41 12.36
N LYS A 3 21.65 7.56 13.02
CA LYS A 3 20.54 8.52 13.13
C LYS A 3 20.72 9.52 12.00
N LEU A 4 19.90 9.42 10.96
CA LEU A 4 19.86 10.42 9.90
C LEU A 4 19.07 11.62 10.45
N GLU A 5 19.75 12.75 10.67
CA GLU A 5 19.20 13.89 11.41
C GLU A 5 18.01 14.56 10.70
N ASN A 6 17.91 14.40 9.38
CA ASN A 6 16.82 14.90 8.54
C ASN A 6 16.16 13.75 7.74
N ALA A 7 15.91 12.61 8.38
CA ALA A 7 15.06 11.59 7.76
C ALA A 7 13.60 12.06 7.79
N THR A 8 13.03 12.35 6.62
CA THR A 8 11.58 12.33 6.44
C THR A 8 11.12 10.89 6.64
N ALA A 9 10.65 10.57 7.84
CA ALA A 9 10.20 9.23 8.17
C ALA A 9 8.80 9.03 7.54
N ALA A 10 8.77 8.39 6.37
CA ALA A 10 7.52 7.92 5.81
C ALA A 10 7.05 6.68 6.58
N ILE A 11 5.79 6.67 6.99
CA ILE A 11 5.13 5.50 7.58
C ILE A 11 4.00 5.04 6.68
N THR A 12 3.85 3.74 6.56
CA THR A 12 2.70 3.11 5.90
C THR A 12 1.74 2.60 6.97
N ILE A 13 0.47 2.97 6.86
CA ILE A 13 -0.58 2.53 7.78
C ILE A 13 -1.61 1.72 6.99
N ALA A 14 -1.80 0.47 7.39
CA ALA A 14 -2.79 -0.43 6.81
C ALA A 14 -4.21 -0.13 7.31
N GLY A 15 -5.22 -0.33 6.46
CA GLY A 15 -6.63 -0.19 6.79
C GLY A 15 -7.08 1.25 7.04
N ARG A 16 -6.32 2.24 6.56
CA ARG A 16 -6.65 3.66 6.66
C ARG A 16 -6.49 4.35 5.32
N GLU A 17 -7.30 5.37 5.11
CA GLU A 17 -7.20 6.28 3.96
C GLU A 17 -6.71 7.68 4.36
N GLU A 18 -6.59 7.94 5.66
CA GLU A 18 -6.19 9.24 6.20
C GLU A 18 -5.02 9.11 7.17
N CYS A 19 -4.13 10.09 7.11
CA CYS A 19 -3.01 10.19 8.03
C CYS A 19 -3.46 10.63 9.43
N PRO A 20 -2.80 10.16 10.50
CA PRO A 20 -2.98 10.72 11.84
C PRO A 20 -2.71 12.23 11.85
N GLU A 21 -3.25 12.93 12.85
CA GLU A 21 -3.02 14.36 13.03
C GLU A 21 -1.51 14.70 13.02
N GLU A 22 -1.19 15.87 12.48
CA GLU A 22 0.18 16.40 12.35
C GLU A 22 1.10 15.63 11.39
N GLN A 23 0.56 14.73 10.55
CA GLN A 23 1.31 14.09 9.46
C GLN A 23 0.82 14.56 8.09
N LYS A 24 1.76 14.67 7.15
CA LYS A 24 1.47 15.01 5.76
C LYS A 24 1.09 13.74 5.00
N LEU A 25 -0.02 13.80 4.27
CA LEU A 25 -0.42 12.76 3.33
C LEU A 25 0.51 12.76 2.12
N GLU A 26 1.14 11.62 1.84
CA GLU A 26 1.88 11.41 0.59
C GLU A 26 0.99 10.76 -0.47
N TYR A 27 0.35 9.63 -0.16
CA TYR A 27 -0.65 9.00 -1.04
C TYR A 27 -1.53 7.99 -0.30
N VAL A 28 -2.66 7.65 -0.92
CA VAL A 28 -3.59 6.59 -0.51
C VAL A 28 -3.55 5.47 -1.53
N GLY A 29 -3.62 4.24 -1.07
CA GLY A 29 -3.45 3.06 -1.88
C GLY A 29 -4.26 1.86 -1.42
N TYR A 30 -3.91 0.71 -1.99
CA TYR A 30 -4.37 -0.59 -1.56
C TYR A 30 -3.17 -1.45 -1.15
N LEU A 31 -3.33 -2.25 -0.11
CA LEU A 31 -2.35 -3.26 0.21
C LEU A 31 -2.33 -4.29 -0.89
N MET A 32 -1.13 -4.56 -1.38
CA MET A 32 -0.87 -5.59 -2.36
C MET A 32 0.23 -6.51 -1.87
N THR A 33 0.24 -7.71 -2.43
CA THR A 33 1.28 -8.71 -2.17
C THR A 33 1.60 -9.46 -3.46
N SER A 34 2.65 -10.27 -3.46
CA SER A 34 2.96 -11.14 -4.60
C SER A 34 1.78 -12.08 -4.87
N ARG A 35 1.52 -12.40 -6.14
CA ARG A 35 0.44 -13.33 -6.52
C ARG A 35 0.56 -14.70 -5.84
N ASP A 36 1.78 -15.19 -5.64
CA ASP A 36 2.06 -16.48 -5.00
C ASP A 36 2.33 -16.35 -3.48
N ALA A 37 1.85 -15.26 -2.87
CA ALA A 37 2.04 -14.97 -1.45
C ALA A 37 1.31 -16.00 -0.56
N GLY A 38 2.06 -16.61 0.35
CA GLY A 38 1.55 -17.39 1.48
C GLY A 38 1.61 -16.62 2.81
N THR A 39 1.40 -17.32 3.92
CA THR A 39 1.54 -16.76 5.27
C THR A 39 2.92 -16.12 5.47
N GLY A 40 2.96 -14.88 5.96
CA GLY A 40 4.21 -14.15 6.21
C GLY A 40 4.80 -13.43 5.00
N SER A 41 4.04 -13.33 3.90
CA SER A 41 4.46 -12.58 2.72
C SER A 41 4.55 -11.08 2.98
N SER A 42 5.45 -10.42 2.26
CA SER A 42 5.57 -8.96 2.33
C SER A 42 4.35 -8.28 1.72
N LEU A 43 3.92 -7.22 2.39
CA LEU A 43 2.84 -6.35 1.94
C LEU A 43 3.45 -5.02 1.50
N VAL A 44 2.95 -4.49 0.40
CA VAL A 44 3.31 -3.17 -0.11
C VAL A 44 2.05 -2.33 -0.25
N CYS A 45 2.14 -1.04 0.06
CA CYS A 45 1.06 -0.10 -0.23
C CYS A 45 1.23 0.36 -1.68
N PHE A 46 0.30 0.02 -2.55
CA PHE A 46 0.33 0.40 -3.95
C PHE A 46 -0.62 1.57 -4.18
N ASP A 47 -0.14 2.63 -4.81
CA ASP A 47 -0.90 3.85 -5.07
C ASP A 47 -2.21 3.53 -5.81
N ARG A 48 -3.32 4.09 -5.33
CA ARG A 48 -4.65 3.95 -5.95
C ARG A 48 -4.73 4.69 -7.28
N TYR A 49 -3.95 5.76 -7.44
CA TYR A 49 -3.96 6.61 -8.62
C TYR A 49 -2.53 6.75 -9.16
N PRO A 50 -1.94 5.65 -9.68
CA PRO A 50 -0.57 5.69 -10.18
C PRO A 50 -0.45 6.68 -11.35
N ASP A 51 0.71 7.33 -11.43
CA ASP A 51 1.02 8.24 -12.53
C ASP A 51 1.24 7.44 -13.84
N ASP A 52 0.28 7.56 -14.76
CA ASP A 52 0.32 6.93 -16.08
C ASP A 52 1.51 7.38 -16.94
N SER A 53 2.18 8.47 -16.59
CA SER A 53 3.38 8.95 -17.28
C SER A 53 4.64 8.12 -16.97
N ILE A 54 4.60 7.28 -15.93
CA ILE A 54 5.70 6.39 -15.57
C ILE A 54 5.53 5.07 -16.33
N PRO A 55 6.34 4.80 -17.38
CA PRO A 55 6.18 3.59 -18.16
C PRO A 55 6.52 2.36 -17.30
N ALA A 56 5.61 1.40 -17.26
CA ALA A 56 5.89 0.09 -16.69
C ALA A 56 6.98 -0.59 -17.53
N LYS A 57 8.21 -0.64 -17.01
CA LYS A 57 9.29 -1.43 -17.61
C LYS A 57 9.07 -2.89 -17.25
N GLN A 58 8.36 -3.62 -18.12
CA GLN A 58 8.39 -5.08 -18.07
C GLN A 58 9.78 -5.55 -18.50
N ALA A 59 10.52 -6.18 -17.60
CA ALA A 59 11.66 -6.99 -18.00
C ALA A 59 11.12 -8.24 -18.72
N ALA A 60 11.77 -8.62 -19.82
CA ALA A 60 11.26 -9.59 -20.81
C ALA A 60 10.87 -10.96 -20.23
N ASP A 61 11.36 -11.31 -19.03
CA ASP A 61 11.14 -12.60 -18.36
C ASP A 61 10.54 -12.46 -16.95
N SER A 62 9.96 -11.30 -16.61
CA SER A 62 9.44 -11.03 -15.25
C SER A 62 7.92 -11.16 -15.19
N THR A 63 7.43 -12.17 -14.45
CA THR A 63 6.02 -12.35 -14.11
C THR A 63 5.64 -11.73 -12.76
N ALA A 64 6.39 -10.72 -12.30
CA ALA A 64 6.13 -10.07 -11.02
C ALA A 64 4.75 -9.40 -11.05
N SER A 65 3.77 -10.08 -10.45
CA SER A 65 2.38 -9.64 -10.37
C SER A 65 2.04 -9.36 -8.92
N LEU A 66 1.51 -8.17 -8.68
CA LEU A 66 0.90 -7.81 -7.41
C LEU A 66 -0.58 -8.19 -7.44
N THR A 67 -1.08 -8.71 -6.33
CA THR A 67 -2.49 -9.04 -6.12
C THR A 67 -2.98 -8.24 -4.91
N PRO A 68 -4.16 -7.59 -5.00
CA PRO A 68 -4.70 -6.86 -3.88
C PRO A 68 -5.05 -7.79 -2.72
N VAL A 69 -4.74 -7.34 -1.51
CA VAL A 69 -5.18 -8.00 -0.28
C VAL A 69 -6.64 -7.65 -0.06
N TRP A 70 -7.47 -8.66 0.15
CA TRP A 70 -8.87 -8.51 0.50
C TRP A 70 -9.15 -9.13 1.87
N MET A 71 -10.17 -8.60 2.55
CA MET A 71 -10.63 -9.13 3.82
C MET A 71 -12.15 -9.26 3.80
N THR A 72 -12.65 -10.28 4.50
CA THR A 72 -14.07 -10.43 4.78
C THR A 72 -14.35 -9.86 6.16
N CYS A 73 -15.43 -9.11 6.26
CA CYS A 73 -15.99 -8.66 7.52
C CYS A 73 -17.39 -9.27 7.64
N ASP A 74 -17.65 -9.98 8.72
CA ASP A 74 -18.92 -10.66 8.95
C ASP A 74 -20.06 -9.71 9.37
N ASP A 75 -19.73 -8.54 9.94
CA ASP A 75 -20.69 -7.54 10.45
C ASP A 75 -20.60 -6.18 9.72
N CYS A 76 -20.04 -6.15 8.50
CA CYS A 76 -19.95 -4.93 7.68
C CYS A 76 -20.98 -4.96 6.54
N ASP A 77 -21.38 -3.79 6.04
CA ASP A 77 -22.26 -3.69 4.88
C ASP A 77 -21.61 -4.37 3.65
N GLU A 78 -22.35 -5.28 3.00
CA GLU A 78 -21.82 -6.14 1.94
C GLU A 78 -21.41 -5.40 0.65
N ASP A 79 -21.84 -4.13 0.51
CA ASP A 79 -21.58 -3.26 -0.63
C ASP A 79 -20.22 -2.53 -0.56
N GLU A 80 -19.43 -2.73 0.50
CA GLU A 80 -18.13 -2.07 0.66
C GLU A 80 -16.98 -2.76 -0.11
N ASN A 81 -16.02 -1.94 -0.51
CA ASN A 81 -14.83 -2.37 -1.23
C ASN A 81 -14.00 -3.32 -0.36
N LYS A 82 -13.96 -4.62 -0.71
CA LYS A 82 -13.33 -5.68 0.10
C LYS A 82 -11.80 -5.60 0.15
N PHE A 83 -11.19 -4.70 -0.62
CA PHE A 83 -9.74 -4.51 -0.65
C PHE A 83 -9.26 -3.67 0.53
N VAL A 84 -8.17 -4.12 1.16
CA VAL A 84 -7.58 -3.43 2.31
C VAL A 84 -6.90 -2.15 1.83
N SER A 85 -7.38 -1.00 2.28
CA SER A 85 -6.76 0.30 2.00
C SER A 85 -5.43 0.45 2.75
N CYS A 86 -4.61 1.40 2.31
CA CYS A 86 -3.43 1.85 3.03
C CYS A 86 -3.16 3.31 2.75
N VAL A 87 -2.45 3.96 3.66
CA VAL A 87 -2.02 5.35 3.53
C VAL A 87 -0.54 5.47 3.84
N VAL A 88 0.17 6.30 3.07
CA VAL A 88 1.56 6.66 3.34
C VAL A 88 1.62 8.11 3.78
N CYS A 89 2.24 8.31 4.94
CA CYS A 89 2.29 9.58 5.64
C CYS A 89 3.73 9.94 5.95
N SER A 90 4.06 11.22 5.96
CA SER A 90 5.38 11.73 6.35
C SER A 90 5.29 12.75 7.48
N ARG A 91 6.40 12.94 8.18
CA ARG A 91 6.61 14.01 9.18
C ARG A 91 7.66 14.99 8.68
#